data_AF-N1V8A7-F1
#
_entry.id   AF-N1V8A7-F1
#
_cell.length_a   1.000
_cell.length_b   1.000
_cell.length_c   1.000
_cell.angle_alpha   90.00
_cell.angle_beta   90.00
_cell.angle_gamma   90.00
#
_symmetry.space_group_name_H-M   'P 1'
#
loop_
_entity.id
_entity.type
_entity.pdbx_description
1 polymer ?
#
loop_
_entity_poly.entity_id
_entity_poly.type
_entity_poly.pdbx_seq_one_letter_code
_entity_poly.pdbx_strand_id
1 'polypeptide(L)' 'MAEMIWNEGEHIEALDLAGTRISGTVEQVAPEIGAAWIREDGLGERRLVITDDAVASD' A
#
# COMPACT_ATOMS: atom_id res chain seq x y z
N MET A 1 -13.11 -7.81 12.11
CA MET A 1 -12.40 -6.90 11.18
C MET A 1 -11.29 -7.74 10.59
N ALA A 2 -11.29 -7.96 9.27
CA ALA A 2 -10.22 -8.72 8.65
C ALA A 2 -8.92 -7.92 8.83
N GLU A 3 -7.92 -8.54 9.43
CA GLU A 3 -6.57 -7.99 9.49
C GLU A 3 -6.06 -7.98 8.04
N MET A 4 -5.97 -6.80 7.41
CA MET A 4 -5.37 -6.69 6.08
C MET A 4 -3.88 -6.93 6.23
N ILE A 5 -3.42 -8.10 5.77
CA ILE A 5 -2.01 -8.46 5.74
C ILE A 5 -1.56 -8.34 4.29
N TRP A 6 -0.86 -7.26 3.96
CA TRP A 6 -0.20 -7.13 2.67
C TRP A 6 0.97 -8.10 2.57
N ASN A 7 1.22 -8.57 1.35
CA ASN A 7 2.34 -9.45 1.04
C ASN A 7 3.30 -8.77 0.06
N GLU A 8 4.60 -9.05 0.17
CA GLU A 8 5.56 -8.59 -0.84
C GLU A 8 5.22 -9.16 -2.22
N GLY A 9 5.22 -8.30 -3.24
CA GLY A 9 4.80 -8.62 -4.60
C GLY A 9 3.29 -8.49 -4.85
N GLU A 10 2.49 -8.26 -3.82
CA GLU A 10 1.06 -7.97 -3.96
C GLU A 10 0.85 -6.60 -4.61
N HIS A 11 -0.15 -6.48 -5.48
CA HIS A 11 -0.58 -5.19 -6.03
C HIS A 11 -1.71 -4.64 -5.16
N ILE A 12 -1.59 -3.39 -4.75
CA ILE A 12 -2.58 -2.74 -3.89
C ILE A 12 -3.00 -1.40 -4.46
N GLU A 13 -4.19 -0.95 -4.03
CA GLU A 13 -4.68 0.39 -4.21
C GLU A 13 -4.90 1.07 -2.85
N ALA A 14 -4.48 2.33 -2.74
CA ALA A 14 -4.60 3.12 -1.53
C ALA A 14 -5.08 4.54 -1.86
N LEU A 15 -5.60 5.22 -0.85
CA LEU A 15 -5.85 6.65 -0.87
C LEU A 15 -4.81 7.30 0.04
N ASP A 16 -4.08 8.31 -0.43
CA ASP A 16 -3.29 9.11 0.53
C ASP A 16 -4.19 10.00 1.39
N LEU A 17 -3.55 10.68 2.36
CA LEU A 17 -4.18 11.67 3.24
C LEU A 17 -4.90 12.80 2.50
N ALA A 18 -4.60 13.05 1.22
CA ALA A 18 -5.29 14.04 0.41
C ALA A 18 -6.49 13.45 -0.36
N GLY A 19 -6.77 12.15 -0.20
CA GLY A 19 -7.79 11.40 -0.92
C GLY A 19 -7.36 11.03 -2.35
N THR A 20 -6.07 11.12 -2.68
CA THR A 20 -5.55 10.76 -4.00
C THR A 20 -5.35 9.27 -4.08
N ARG A 21 -5.89 8.65 -5.14
CA ARG A 21 -5.69 7.22 -5.39
C ARG A 21 -4.27 6.94 -5.84
N ILE A 22 -3.64 5.98 -5.18
CA ILE A 22 -2.30 5.48 -5.44
C ILE A 22 -2.43 3.98 -5.69
N SER A 23 -1.74 3.46 -6.68
CA SER A 23 -1.65 2.02 -6.92
C SER A 23 -0.20 1.61 -7.09
N GLY A 24 0.13 0.38 -6.71
CA GLY A 24 1.48 -0.10 -6.86
C GLY A 24 1.72 -1.48 -6.27
N THR A 25 2.94 -1.98 -6.48
CA THR A 25 3.37 -3.29 -5.96
C THR A 25 4.08 -3.13 -4.62
N VAL A 26 3.70 -3.93 -3.63
CA VAL A 26 4.35 -3.99 -2.32
C VAL A 26 5.78 -4.50 -2.48
N GLU A 27 6.76 -3.65 -2.14
CA GLU A 27 8.17 -4.02 -2.11
C GLU A 27 8.63 -4.52 -0.74
N GLN A 28 8.01 -4.01 0.33
CA GLN A 28 8.37 -4.36 1.70
C GLN A 28 7.22 -4.06 2.66
N VAL A 29 6.94 -4.99 3.56
CA VAL A 29 5.91 -4.84 4.60
C VAL A 29 6.58 -4.48 5.94
N ALA A 30 5.99 -3.54 6.67
CA ALA A 30 6.36 -3.14 8.03
C ALA A 30 5.16 -3.40 8.97
N PRO A 31 4.93 -4.67 9.34
CA PRO A 31 3.72 -5.07 10.09
C PRO A 31 3.69 -4.47 11.50
N GLU A 32 4.85 -4.19 12.09
CA GLU A 32 5.01 -3.58 13.41
C GLU A 32 4.36 -2.19 13.55
N ILE A 33 4.19 -1.49 12.43
CA ILE A 33 3.58 -0.16 12.36
C ILE A 33 2.38 -0.10 11.40
N GLY A 34 1.91 -1.24 10.90
CA GLY A 34 0.80 -1.30 9.94
C GLY A 34 1.08 -0.50 8.65
N ALA A 35 2.29 -0.63 8.10
CA ALA A 35 2.69 0.10 6.90
C ALA A 35 3.35 -0.82 5.86
N ALA A 36 3.40 -0.37 4.61
CA ALA A 36 4.13 -1.00 3.53
C ALA A 36 4.77 0.03 2.62
N TRP A 37 5.93 -0.32 2.08
CA TRP A 37 6.50 0.38 0.95
C TRP A 37 5.99 -0.23 -0.35
N ILE A 38 5.48 0.62 -1.23
CA ILE A 38 5.09 0.22 -2.58
C ILE A 38 5.96 0.90 -3.62
N ARG A 39 6.08 0.25 -4.77
CA ARG A 39 6.51 0.86 -6.03
C ARG A 39 5.27 1.37 -6.76
N GLU A 40 5.11 2.69 -6.88
CA GLU A 40 3.95 3.31 -7.52
C GLU A 40 3.91 3.02 -9.03
N ASP A 41 2.74 2.67 -9.54
CA ASP A 41 2.53 2.45 -10.97
C ASP A 41 2.72 3.74 -11.76
N GLY A 42 3.36 3.63 -12.93
CA GLY A 42 3.57 4.76 -13.85
C GLY A 42 4.70 5.69 -13.45
N LEU A 43 4.84 6.05 -12.17
CA LEU A 43 5.95 6.88 -11.67
C LEU A 43 7.20 6.06 -11.34
N GLY A 44 7.04 4.81 -10.89
CA GLY A 44 8.15 3.98 -10.42
C GLY A 44 8.80 4.55 -9.15
N GLU A 45 8.16 5.49 -8.47
CA GLU A 45 8.63 6.02 -7.19
C GLU A 45 8.27 5.08 -6.05
N ARG A 46 9.08 5.11 -4.99
CA ARG A 46 8.83 4.33 -3.78
C ARG A 46 8.02 5.16 -2.80
N ARG A 47 6.84 4.69 -2.41
CA ARG A 47 5.94 5.37 -1.44
C ARG A 47 5.64 4.52 -0.22
N LEU A 48 5.42 5.17 0.92
CA LEU A 48 4.92 4.56 2.14
C LEU A 48 3.39 4.63 2.16
N VAL A 49 2.74 3.51 2.45
CA VAL A 49 1.30 3.37 2.64
C VAL A 49 1.04 2.82 4.04
N ILE A 50 0.04 3.37 4.75
CA ILE A 50 -0.33 2.96 6.11
C ILE A 50 -1.74 2.33 6.05
N THR A 51 -2.05 1.34 6.89
CA THR A 51 -3.30 0.54 6.77
C THR A 51 -4.60 1.34 6.89
N ASP A 52 -4.56 2.56 7.43
CA ASP A 52 -5.74 3.47 7.44
C ASP A 52 -6.05 4.03 6.03
N ASP A 53 -5.04 4.02 5.16
CA ASP A 53 -5.07 4.64 3.83
C ASP A 53 -5.36 3.61 2.70
N ALA A 54 -5.15 2.30 2.90
CA ALA A 54 -5.27 1.32 1.82
C ALA A 54 -6.52 0.44 1.85
N VAL A 55 -7.06 0.18 0.66
CA VAL A 55 -8.11 -0.83 0.44
C VAL A 55 -7.53 -1.91 -0.47
N ALA A 56 -7.41 -3.14 0.02
CA ALA A 56 -6.97 -4.26 -0.82
C ALA A 56 -7.91 -4.40 -2.04
N SER A 57 -7.34 -4.52 -3.23
CA SER A 57 -8.08 -4.82 -4.46
C SER A 57 -8.26 -6.33 -4.60
N ASP A 58 -9.48 -6.75 -4.96
CA ASP A 58 -9.92 -8.14 -5.14
C ASP A 58 -9.32 -8.82 -6.39
#